data_AF-A0A8T1UGW4-F1
#
_entry.id   AF-A0A8T1UGW4-F1
#
_cell.length_a   1.000
_cell.length_b   1.000
_cell.length_c   1.000
_cell.angle_alpha   90.00
_cell.angle_beta   90.00
_cell.angle_gamma   90.00
#
_symmetry.space_group_name_H-M   'P 1'
#
loop_
_entity.id
_entity.type
_entity.pdbx_description
1 polymer ?
#
loop_
_entity_poly.entity_id
_entity_poly.type
_entity_poly.pdbx_seq_one_letter_code
_entity_poly.pdbx_strand_id
1 'polypeptide(L)' 'MAIAWCVSNPNTSTVMLGARTRKQLDENLEAIRFVEKIKPEIKARIDAAVDYKVQIPEKEVLASVRARHL' A
#
# COMPACT_ATOMS: atom_id res chain seq x y z
N MET A 1 -10.84 -4.70 2.35
CA MET A 1 -10.95 -3.61 1.35
C MET A 1 -9.63 -2.89 1.10
N ALA A 2 -8.91 -2.41 2.13
CA ALA A 2 -7.64 -1.68 1.97
C ALA A 2 -6.57 -2.44 1.16
N ILE A 3 -6.36 -3.73 1.44
CA ILE A 3 -5.39 -4.55 0.69
C ILE A 3 -5.74 -4.62 -0.80
N ALA A 4 -7.01 -4.86 -1.15
CA ALA A 4 -7.46 -4.90 -2.54
C ALA A 4 -7.25 -3.56 -3.26
N TRP A 5 -7.45 -2.43 -2.55
CA TRP A 5 -7.16 -1.11 -3.08
C TRP A 5 -5.66 -0.92 -3.35
N CYS A 6 -4.79 -1.30 -2.40
CA CYS A 6 -3.33 -1.25 -2.57
C CYS A 6 -2.86 -2.08 -3.77
N VAL A 7 -3.39 -3.30 -3.94
CA VAL A 7 -3.07 -4.19 -5.06
C VAL A 7 -3.57 -3.64 -6.39
N SER A 8 -4.70 -2.92 -6.39
CA SER A 8 -5.26 -2.32 -7.62
C SER A 8 -4.50 -1.09 -8.13
N ASN A 9 -3.49 -0.61 -7.39
CA ASN A 9 -2.71 0.58 -7.76
C ASN A 9 -1.62 0.22 -8.78
N PRO A 10 -1.62 0.79 -9.99
CA PRO A 10 -0.61 0.48 -11.01
C PRO A 10 0.83 0.86 -10.62
N ASN A 11 1.00 1.76 -9.65
CA ASN A 11 2.32 2.16 -9.15
C ASN A 11 2.86 1.23 -8.04
N THR A 12 2.11 0.21 -7.66
CA THR A 12 2.48 -0.75 -6.61
C THR A 12 2.74 -2.11 -7.24
N SER A 13 4.00 -2.55 -7.24
CA SER A 13 4.37 -3.89 -7.73
C SER A 13 4.13 -4.99 -6.68
N THR A 14 4.25 -4.64 -5.39
CA THR A 14 4.17 -5.58 -4.27
C THR A 14 3.47 -4.95 -3.08
N VAL A 15 2.60 -5.72 -2.41
CA VAL A 15 1.96 -5.34 -1.14
C VAL A 15 2.45 -6.27 -0.04
N MET A 16 3.12 -5.72 0.98
CA MET A 16 3.60 -6.49 2.13
C MET A 16 2.48 -6.65 3.17
N LEU A 17 2.19 -7.89 3.56
CA LEU A 17 1.10 -8.21 4.49
C LEU A 17 1.67 -8.47 5.90
N GLY A 18 1.05 -7.84 6.91
CA GLY A 18 1.27 -8.16 8.31
C GLY A 18 0.13 -8.99 8.87
N ALA A 19 0.44 -10.08 9.58
CA ALA A 19 -0.53 -10.92 10.28
C ALA A 19 0.06 -11.46 11.58
N ARG A 20 -0.73 -11.47 12.67
CA ARG A 20 -0.35 -12.06 13.96
C ARG A 20 -0.79 -13.52 14.08
N THR A 21 -1.80 -13.91 13.30
CA THR A 21 -2.36 -15.27 13.31
C THR A 21 -2.59 -15.77 11.88
N ARG A 22 -2.76 -17.08 11.72
CA ARG A 22 -3.07 -17.69 10.42
C ARG A 22 -4.39 -17.16 9.84
N LYS A 23 -5.43 -17.07 10.67
CA LYS A 23 -6.74 -16.55 10.25
C LYS A 23 -6.64 -15.14 9.66
N GLN A 24 -5.86 -14.26 10.28
CA GLN A 24 -5.63 -12.91 9.74
C GLN A 24 -4.91 -12.93 8.40
N LEU A 25 -3.95 -13.84 8.23
CA LEU A 25 -3.28 -14.01 6.94
C LEU A 25 -4.29 -14.48 5.87
N ASP A 26 -5.14 -15.45 6.21
CA ASP A 26 -6.17 -15.95 5.29
C ASP A 26 -7.15 -14.83 4.89
N GLU A 27 -7.65 -14.04 5.85
CA GLU A 27 -8.50 -12.86 5.60
C GLU A 27 -7.80 -11.80 4.72
N ASN A 28 -6.50 -11.56 4.95
CA ASN A 28 -5.71 -10.66 4.13
C ASN A 28 -5.59 -11.15 2.67
N LEU A 29 -5.39 -12.45 2.47
CA LEU A 29 -5.26 -13.07 1.14
C LEU A 29 -6.60 -13.09 0.39
N GLU A 30 -7.72 -13.26 1.08
CA GLU A 30 -9.05 -13.20 0.47
C GLU A 30 -9.35 -11.84 -0.19
N ALA A 31 -8.66 -10.78 0.21
CA ALA A 31 -8.78 -9.46 -0.40
C ALA A 31 -8.50 -9.46 -1.92
N ILE A 32 -7.70 -10.39 -2.43
CA ILE A 32 -7.39 -10.52 -3.87
C ILE A 32 -8.68 -10.68 -4.70
N ARG A 33 -9.69 -11.36 -4.17
CA ARG A 33 -10.97 -11.61 -4.87
C ARG A 33 -11.79 -10.34 -5.12
N PHE A 34 -11.40 -9.22 -4.49
CA PHE A 34 -12.10 -7.95 -4.60
C PHE A 34 -11.36 -6.91 -5.45
N VAL A 35 -10.16 -7.23 -5.97
CA VAL A 35 -9.34 -6.28 -6.75
C VAL A 35 -10.10 -5.78 -7.98
N GLU A 36 -10.77 -6.67 -8.72
CA GLU A 36 -11.56 -6.32 -9.90
C GLU A 36 -12.78 -5.44 -9.59
N LYS A 37 -13.24 -5.43 -8.33
CA LYS A 37 -14.35 -4.58 -7.89
C LYS A 37 -13.90 -3.14 -7.63
N ILE A 38 -12.59 -2.87 -7.53
CA ILE A 38 -12.03 -1.53 -7.34
C ILE A 38 -11.95 -0.81 -8.70
N LYS A 39 -13.14 -0.48 -9.23
CA LYS A 39 -13.32 0.27 -10.47
C LYS A 39 -12.90 1.74 -10.33
N PRO A 40 -12.65 2.47 -11.44
CA PRO A 40 -12.28 3.88 -11.41
C PRO A 40 -13.25 4.75 -10.59
N GLU A 41 -14.56 4.46 -10.66
CA GLU A 41 -15.60 5.13 -9.87
C GLU A 41 -15.41 4.97 -8.34
N ILE A 42 -14.99 3.78 -7.89
CA ILE A 42 -14.71 3.52 -6.47
C ILE A 42 -13.42 4.22 -6.05
N LYS A 43 -12.39 4.22 -6.91
CA LYS A 43 -11.13 4.94 -6.65
C LYS A 43 -11.39 6.44 -6.48
N ALA A 44 -12.17 7.05 -7.38
CA ALA A 44 -12.52 8.46 -7.30
C ALA A 44 -13.26 8.81 -6.00
N ARG A 45 -14.15 7.93 -5.51
CA ARG A 45 -14.82 8.11 -4.21
C ARG A 45 -13.86 8.03 -3.03
N ILE A 46 -12.85 7.17 -3.10
CA ILE A 46 -11.81 7.05 -2.06
C ILE A 46 -10.93 8.29 -2.06
N ASP A 47 -10.48 8.74 -3.25
CA ASP A 47 -9.63 9.92 -3.40
C ASP A 47 -10.34 11.20 -2.94
N ALA A 48 -11.66 11.31 -3.15
CA ALA A 48 -12.45 12.42 -2.63
C ALA A 48 -12.64 12.38 -1.11
N ALA A 49 -12.59 11.21 -0.49
CA ALA A 49 -12.75 11.03 0.94
C ALA A 49 -11.43 11.19 1.71
N VAL A 50 -10.28 10.99 1.04
CA VAL A 50 -8.96 10.96 1.66
C VAL A 50 -8.05 11.98 0.97
N ASP A 51 -7.83 13.12 1.61
CA ASP A 51 -6.82 14.09 1.18
C ASP A 51 -5.40 13.62 1.57
N TYR A 52 -4.93 12.55 0.92
CA TYR A 52 -3.60 12.01 1.14
C TYR A 52 -2.82 11.95 -0.17
N LYS A 53 -1.71 12.70 -0.22
CA LYS A 53 -0.71 12.58 -1.28
C LYS A 53 0.50 11.83 -0.74
N VAL A 54 0.95 10.83 -1.50
CA VAL A 54 2.17 10.07 -1.19
C VAL A 54 3.32 11.06 -1.09
N GLN A 55 3.89 11.19 0.11
CA GLN A 55 5.12 11.94 0.31
C GLN A 55 6.28 10.98 0.18
N ILE A 56 7.16 11.23 -0.80
CA ILE A 56 8.45 10.53 -0.86
C ILE A 56 9.30 11.16 0.24
N PRO A 57 9.69 10.43 1.29
CA PRO A 57 10.52 11.00 2.33
C PRO A 57 11.82 11.48 1.71
N GLU A 58 12.22 12.70 2.01
CA GLU A 58 13.55 13.18 1.66
C GLU A 58 14.57 12.24 2.32
N LYS A 59 15.63 11.86 1.60
CA LYS A 59 16.63 10.90 2.09
C LYS A 59 17.08 11.33 3.48
N GLU A 60 16.77 10.49 4.48
CA GLU A 60 17.09 10.76 5.87
C GLU A 60 18.59 11.06 6.01
N VAL A 61 18.95 12.16 6.68
CA VAL A 61 20.34 12.64 6.77
C VAL A 61 21.30 11.52 7.22
N LEU A 62 20.83 10.61 8.10
CA LEU A 62 21.59 9.46 8.58
C LEU A 62 21.96 8.45 7.48
N ALA A 63 21.14 8.29 6.45
CA ALA A 63 21.47 7.46 5.28
C ALA A 63 22.67 8.04 4.51
N SER A 64 22.81 9.37 4.47
CA SER A 64 23.95 10.05 3.82
C SER A 64 25.24 9.98 4.66
N VAL A 65 25.12 9.88 5.99
CA VAL A 65 26.28 9.76 6.90
C VAL A 65 26.91 8.37 6.79
N ARG A 66 26.09 7.30 6.69
CA ARG A 66 26.61 5.92 6.52
C ARG A 66 27.37 5.72 5.21
N ALA A 67 26.98 6.43 4.15
CA ALA A 67 27.66 6.39 2.84
C ALA A 67 29.00 7.15 2.81
N ARG A 68 29.34 7.95 3.83
CA ARG A 68 30.60 8.69 3.91
C ARG A 68 31.73 7.94 4.63
N HIS A 69 31.42 6.81 5.27
CA HIS A 69 32.35 6.02 6.09
C HIS A 69 32.51 4.57 5.60
N LEU A 70 31.93 4.26 4.44
CA LEU A 70 32.22 3.08 3.62
C LEU A 70 32.95 3.57 2.36
#